data_AF-A0A925GT39-F1
#
_entry.id   AF-A0A925GT39-F1
#
_cell.length_a   1.000
_cell.length_b   1.000
_cell.length_c   1.000
_cell.angle_alpha   90.00
_cell.angle_beta   90.00
_cell.angle_gamma   90.00
#
_symmetry.space_group_name_H-M   'P 1'
#
loop_
_entity.id
_entity.type
_entity.pdbx_description
1 polymer ?
#
loop_
_entity_poly.entity_id
_entity_poly.type
_entity_poly.pdbx_seq_one_letter_code
_entity_poly.pdbx_strand_id
1 'polypeptide(L)'
;EAADRFRQHLLAHPPDTVLVPWRRDPHGDHRATGQLVHRALAGFPSRPRVLEYPIWVWALARPADWPAAGEVQGWRLDIRDVQTLKQRAIAAHQSQLTELIDDDPDGFRLTPAVLTHFEHPWEVFLEALPSVP
;
A
#
# COMPACT_ATOMS: atom_id res chain seq x y z
N GLU A 1 6.80 -12.76 -17.44
CA GLU A 1 7.52 -11.53 -17.85
C GLU A 1 7.62 -10.48 -16.74
N ALA A 2 6.57 -9.75 -16.37
CA ALA A 2 6.68 -8.67 -15.36
C ALA A 2 7.11 -9.16 -13.95
N ALA A 3 6.50 -10.25 -13.46
CA ALA A 3 6.89 -10.85 -12.17
C ALA A 3 8.33 -11.41 -12.20
N ASP A 4 8.81 -11.88 -13.35
CA ASP A 4 10.17 -12.41 -13.49
C ASP A 4 11.20 -11.28 -13.52
N ARG A 5 10.91 -10.17 -14.21
CA ARG A 5 11.72 -8.95 -14.16
C ARG A 5 11.82 -8.40 -12.74
N PHE A 6 10.70 -8.37 -12.01
CA PHE A 6 10.71 -7.92 -10.62
C PHE A 6 11.47 -8.89 -9.70
N ARG A 7 11.32 -10.20 -9.90
CA ARG A 7 12.13 -11.22 -9.21
C ARG A 7 13.62 -11.00 -9.44
N GLN A 8 14.05 -10.76 -10.68
CA GLN A 8 15.45 -10.47 -10.99
C GLN A 8 15.95 -9.23 -10.26
N HIS A 9 15.15 -8.16 -10.21
CA HIS A 9 15.48 -6.95 -9.47
C HIS A 9 15.66 -7.21 -7.96
N LEU A 10 14.73 -7.94 -7.36
CA LEU A 10 14.77 -8.32 -5.95
C LEU A 10 15.93 -9.28 -5.62
N LEU A 11 16.34 -10.17 -6.54
CA LEU A 11 17.51 -11.02 -6.33
C LEU A 11 18.82 -10.23 -6.37
N ALA A 12 18.89 -9.19 -7.21
CA ALA A 12 20.04 -8.29 -7.26
C ALA A 12 20.12 -7.35 -6.05
N HIS A 13 18.97 -7.08 -5.41
CA HIS A 13 18.85 -6.18 -4.26
C HIS A 13 17.92 -6.81 -3.21
N PRO A 14 18.35 -7.87 -2.51
CA PRO A 14 17.48 -8.61 -1.61
C PRO A 14 17.04 -7.73 -0.43
N PRO A 15 15.74 -7.41 -0.30
CA PRO A 15 15.26 -6.64 0.84
C PRO A 15 15.03 -7.56 2.04
N ASP A 16 15.09 -7.03 3.25
CA ASP A 16 14.60 -7.74 4.44
C ASP A 16 13.07 -7.63 4.56
N THR A 17 12.49 -6.53 4.08
CA THR A 17 11.05 -6.25 4.14
C THR A 17 10.56 -5.62 2.84
N VAL A 18 9.41 -6.09 2.35
CA VAL A 18 8.67 -5.52 1.22
C VAL A 18 7.37 -4.92 1.72
N LEU A 19 7.14 -3.65 1.40
CA LEU A 19 5.87 -2.97 1.65
C LEU A 19 5.07 -2.94 0.34
N VAL A 20 3.80 -3.36 0.37
CA VAL A 20 2.95 -3.43 -0.84
C VAL A 20 1.50 -3.02 -0.53
N PRO A 21 0.71 -2.51 -1.50
CA PRO A 21 -0.69 -2.24 -1.24
C PRO A 21 -1.46 -3.49 -0.78
N TRP A 22 -2.48 -3.30 0.05
CA TRP A 22 -3.35 -4.36 0.53
C TRP A 22 -3.91 -5.24 -0.61
N ARG A 23 -3.80 -6.57 -0.48
CA ARG A 23 -4.25 -7.52 -1.53
C ARG A 23 -5.72 -7.39 -1.93
N ARG A 24 -6.58 -6.85 -1.07
CA ARG A 24 -8.00 -6.56 -1.36
C ARG A 24 -8.30 -5.07 -1.41
N ASP A 25 -7.31 -4.24 -1.75
CA ASP A 25 -7.56 -2.83 -2.02
C ASP A 25 -8.56 -2.68 -3.19
N PRO A 26 -9.56 -1.78 -3.10
CA PRO A 26 -10.54 -1.59 -4.17
C PRO A 26 -9.94 -1.20 -5.52
N HIS A 27 -8.74 -0.61 -5.55
CA HIS A 27 -8.09 -0.19 -6.79
C HIS A 27 -7.43 -1.36 -7.54
N GLY A 28 -7.71 -1.49 -8.84
CA GLY A 28 -7.23 -2.60 -9.67
C GLY A 28 -5.70 -2.71 -9.70
N ASP A 29 -5.01 -1.59 -9.89
CA ASP A 29 -3.55 -1.56 -9.98
C ASP A 29 -2.87 -1.91 -8.65
N HIS A 30 -3.51 -1.61 -7.51
CA HIS A 30 -2.99 -1.99 -6.20
C HIS A 30 -3.02 -3.50 -6.02
N ARG A 31 -4.15 -4.14 -6.38
CA ARG A 31 -4.25 -5.61 -6.36
C ARG A 31 -3.28 -6.26 -7.33
N ALA A 32 -3.13 -5.71 -8.54
CA ALA A 32 -2.18 -6.22 -9.53
C ALA A 32 -0.73 -6.13 -9.01
N THR A 33 -0.37 -5.02 -8.36
CA THR A 33 0.94 -4.83 -7.72
C THR A 33 1.17 -5.88 -6.63
N GLY A 34 0.20 -6.08 -5.73
CA GLY A 34 0.25 -7.13 -4.69
C GLY A 34 0.48 -8.52 -5.28
N GLN A 35 -0.30 -8.89 -6.29
CA GLN A 35 -0.16 -10.18 -6.98
C GLN A 35 1.22 -10.35 -7.64
N LEU A 36 1.75 -9.28 -8.25
CA LEU A 36 3.07 -9.31 -8.89
C LEU A 36 4.16 -9.53 -7.84
N VAL A 37 4.12 -8.81 -6.72
CA VAL A 37 5.06 -8.97 -5.60
C VAL A 37 5.02 -10.41 -5.06
N HIS A 38 3.83 -10.94 -4.74
CA HIS A 38 3.71 -12.30 -4.22
C HIS A 38 4.22 -13.36 -5.22
N ARG A 39 3.94 -13.21 -6.52
CA ARG A 39 4.46 -14.11 -7.57
C ARG A 39 5.97 -14.03 -7.71
N ALA A 40 6.55 -12.83 -7.60
CA ALA A 40 8.00 -12.66 -7.65
C ALA A 40 8.68 -13.38 -6.47
N LEU A 41 8.11 -13.26 -5.27
CA LEU A 41 8.62 -13.82 -4.02
C LEU A 41 8.41 -15.34 -3.86
N ALA A 42 7.49 -15.94 -4.62
CA ALA A 42 7.13 -17.36 -4.45
C ALA A 42 8.33 -18.33 -4.53
N GLY A 43 9.37 -17.98 -5.30
CA GLY A 43 10.60 -18.78 -5.49
C GLY A 43 11.85 -18.25 -4.78
N PHE A 44 11.71 -17.35 -3.80
CA PHE A 44 12.85 -16.84 -3.03
C PHE A 44 13.33 -17.87 -2.00
N PRO A 45 14.65 -18.14 -1.90
CA PRO A 45 15.20 -19.08 -0.92
C PRO A 45 15.07 -18.56 0.52
N SER A 46 15.21 -17.24 0.72
CA SER A 46 14.84 -16.54 1.95
C SER A 46 13.75 -15.54 1.61
N ARG A 47 12.55 -15.73 2.15
CA ARG A 47 11.42 -14.84 1.89
C ARG A 47 11.56 -13.59 2.76
N PRO A 48 11.58 -12.37 2.16
CA PRO A 48 11.49 -11.15 2.94
C PRO A 48 10.18 -11.10 3.71
N ARG A 49 10.17 -10.35 4.80
CA ARG A 49 8.91 -9.98 5.47
C ARG A 49 8.04 -9.21 4.49
N VAL A 50 6.75 -9.50 4.42
CA VAL A 50 5.81 -8.76 3.55
C VAL A 50 4.78 -8.07 4.43
N LEU A 51 4.72 -6.75 4.34
CA LEU A 51 3.73 -5.93 5.01
C LEU A 51 2.88 -5.22 3.98
N GLU A 52 1.58 -5.23 4.21
CA GLU A 52 0.59 -4.63 3.34
C GLU A 52 0.08 -3.32 3.93
N TYR A 53 -0.10 -2.28 3.11
CA TYR A 53 -0.66 -1.00 3.55
C TYR A 53 -1.98 -0.69 2.82
N PRO A 54 -3.04 -0.24 3.54
CA PRO A 54 -4.29 0.17 2.93
C PRO A 54 -4.20 1.59 2.36
N ILE A 55 -4.73 1.81 1.15
CA ILE A 55 -4.89 3.16 0.56
C ILE A 55 -6.36 3.48 0.35
N TRP A 56 -7.04 2.71 -0.51
CA TRP A 56 -8.42 2.99 -0.90
C TRP A 56 -9.46 2.31 -0.02
N VAL A 57 -9.01 1.36 0.80
CA VAL A 57 -9.86 0.63 1.75
C VAL A 57 -10.61 1.60 2.68
N TRP A 58 -10.00 2.73 3.02
CA TRP A 58 -10.60 3.74 3.90
C TRP A 58 -11.85 4.40 3.33
N ALA A 59 -11.90 4.62 2.01
CA ALA A 59 -12.96 5.38 1.38
C ALA A 59 -13.93 4.53 0.55
N LEU A 60 -13.45 3.40 -0.01
CA LEU A 60 -14.15 2.64 -1.04
C LEU A 60 -14.41 1.17 -0.66
N ALA A 61 -13.95 0.71 0.50
CA ALA A 61 -14.08 -0.69 0.89
C ALA A 61 -15.53 -1.13 1.06
N ARG A 62 -15.80 -2.35 0.59
CA ARG A 62 -16.94 -3.17 0.97
C ARG A 62 -16.55 -4.08 2.14
N PRO A 63 -17.52 -4.72 2.83
CA PRO A 63 -17.21 -5.62 3.94
C PRO A 63 -16.17 -6.72 3.61
N ALA A 64 -16.18 -7.25 2.38
CA ALA A 64 -15.24 -8.28 1.94
C ALA A 64 -13.80 -7.78 1.69
N ASP A 65 -13.62 -6.47 1.55
CA ASP A 65 -12.29 -5.88 1.33
C ASP A 65 -11.50 -5.78 2.64
N TRP A 66 -12.19 -5.80 3.79
CA TRP A 66 -11.56 -5.80 5.10
C TRP A 66 -10.94 -7.17 5.45
N PRO A 67 -9.89 -7.21 6.28
CA PRO A 67 -9.37 -8.46 6.82
C PRO A 67 -10.43 -9.21 7.62
N ALA A 68 -10.51 -10.53 7.42
CA ALA A 68 -11.30 -11.39 8.29
C ALA A 68 -10.63 -11.52 9.67
N ALA A 69 -11.42 -11.90 10.68
CA ALA A 69 -10.87 -12.17 12.00
C ALA A 69 -9.80 -13.27 11.94
N GLY A 70 -8.61 -12.98 12.48
CA GLY A 70 -7.47 -13.91 12.46
C GLY A 70 -6.75 -14.04 11.13
N GLU A 71 -7.09 -13.24 10.11
CA GLU A 71 -6.38 -13.28 8.83
C GLU A 71 -5.03 -12.54 8.87
N VAL A 72 -4.98 -11.43 9.60
CA VAL A 72 -3.80 -10.56 9.63
C VAL A 72 -3.49 -10.08 11.04
N GLN A 73 -2.22 -9.84 11.29
CA GLN A 73 -1.75 -9.01 12.39
C GLN A 73 -1.73 -7.56 11.92
N GLY A 74 -2.43 -6.68 12.63
CA GLY A 74 -2.38 -5.24 12.40
C GLY A 74 -1.22 -4.60 13.17
N TRP A 75 -0.56 -3.63 12.54
CA TRP A 75 0.54 -2.85 13.09
C TRP A 75 0.25 -1.36 12.96
N ARG A 76 0.71 -0.58 13.94
CA ARG A 76 0.87 0.87 13.83
C ARG A 76 2.33 1.22 14.03
N LEU A 77 2.97 1.78 13.01
CA LEU A 77 4.33 2.27 13.08
C LEU A 77 4.30 3.75 13.46
N ASP A 78 4.91 4.12 14.59
CA ASP A 78 5.06 5.53 14.96
C ASP A 78 5.99 6.25 13.96
N ILE A 79 5.50 7.35 13.40
CA ILE A 79 6.23 8.17 12.42
C ILE A 79 6.33 9.63 12.85
N ARG A 80 6.09 9.95 14.13
CA ARG A 80 6.12 11.34 14.64
C ARG A 80 7.32 12.14 14.17
N ASP A 81 8.51 11.53 14.23
CA ASP A 81 9.78 12.17 13.89
C ASP A 81 9.89 12.57 12.41
N VAL A 82 9.10 11.95 11.53
CA VAL A 82 9.10 12.20 10.08
C VAL A 82 7.75 12.69 9.54
N GLN A 83 6.78 12.98 10.42
CA GLN A 83 5.42 13.35 10.02
C GLN A 83 5.40 14.59 9.13
N THR A 84 6.18 15.61 9.46
CA THR A 84 6.28 16.83 8.64
C THR A 84 6.86 16.54 7.25
N LEU A 85 7.82 15.61 7.15
CA LEU A 85 8.38 15.20 5.85
C LEU A 85 7.33 14.49 5.00
N LYS A 86 6.54 13.58 5.59
CA LYS A 86 5.41 12.92 4.93
C LYS A 86 4.40 13.94 4.41
N GLN A 87 3.98 14.89 5.24
CA GLN A 87 3.01 15.92 4.85
C GLN A 87 3.51 16.76 3.67
N ARG A 88 4.79 17.13 3.66
CA ARG A 88 5.41 17.83 2.53
C ARG A 88 5.44 16.98 1.26
N ALA A 89 5.78 15.68 1.40
CA ALA A 89 5.78 14.76 0.27
C ALA A 89 4.38 14.61 -0.34
N ILE A 90 3.34 14.45 0.48
CA ILE A 90 1.95 14.42 0.02
C ILE A 90 1.60 15.73 -0.71
N ALA A 91 1.87 16.88 -0.09
CA ALA A 91 1.56 18.19 -0.67
C ALA A 91 2.25 18.46 -2.03
N ALA A 92 3.37 17.79 -2.32
CA ALA A 92 4.07 17.90 -3.59
C ALA A 92 3.29 17.25 -4.76
N HIS A 93 2.31 16.38 -4.50
CA HIS A 93 1.47 15.76 -5.53
C HIS A 93 0.35 16.69 -6.04
N GLN A 94 0.73 17.90 -6.48
CA GLN A 94 -0.19 19.00 -6.81
C GLN A 94 -1.32 18.62 -7.78
N SER A 95 -1.02 17.84 -8.83
CA SER A 95 -2.03 17.38 -9.80
C SER A 95 -3.12 16.48 -9.20
N GLN A 96 -2.87 15.85 -8.05
CA GLN A 96 -3.84 14.99 -7.35
C GLN A 96 -4.56 15.74 -6.21
N LEU A 97 -4.09 16.94 -5.83
CA LEU A 97 -4.55 17.67 -4.64
C LEU A 97 -5.18 19.03 -4.95
N THR A 98 -4.99 19.54 -6.17
CA THR A 98 -5.38 20.90 -6.55
C THR A 98 -6.05 20.90 -7.92
N GLU A 99 -6.58 22.05 -8.33
CA GLU A 99 -7.11 22.29 -9.68
C GLU A 99 -6.01 22.61 -10.69
N LEU A 100 -4.79 22.09 -10.49
CA LEU A 100 -3.67 22.29 -11.41
C LEU A 100 -3.98 21.78 -12.83
N ILE A 101 -4.85 20.78 -12.94
CA ILE A 101 -5.42 20.29 -14.20
C ILE A 101 -6.84 20.88 -14.29
N ASP A 102 -7.05 21.81 -15.21
CA ASP A 102 -8.28 22.60 -15.35
C ASP A 102 -9.07 22.28 -16.64
N ASP A 103 -8.52 21.43 -17.51
CA ASP A 103 -9.15 20.95 -18.75
C ASP A 103 -9.97 19.66 -18.58
N ASP A 104 -9.95 19.07 -17.37
CA ASP A 104 -10.79 17.93 -16.97
C ASP A 104 -11.43 18.20 -15.58
N PRO A 105 -12.62 18.83 -15.53
CA PRO A 105 -13.26 19.19 -14.27
C PRO A 105 -13.65 17.98 -13.42
N ASP A 106 -13.91 16.84 -14.06
CA ASP A 106 -14.23 15.54 -13.44
C ASP A 106 -12.99 14.67 -13.21
N GLY A 107 -11.80 15.21 -13.49
CA GLY A 107 -10.51 14.58 -13.26
C GLY A 107 -10.33 14.16 -11.81
N PHE A 108 -9.69 13.01 -11.62
CA PHE A 108 -9.52 12.42 -10.31
C PHE A 108 -8.67 13.33 -9.38
N ARG A 109 -9.22 13.62 -8.19
CA ARG A 109 -8.52 14.31 -7.10
C ARG A 109 -8.74 13.57 -5.78
N LEU A 110 -7.72 13.55 -4.93
CA LEU A 110 -7.84 13.04 -3.57
C LEU A 110 -8.73 13.98 -2.76
N THR A 111 -9.76 13.42 -2.13
CA THR A 111 -10.65 14.20 -1.28
C THR A 111 -10.01 14.42 0.10
N PRO A 112 -10.37 15.50 0.81
CA PRO A 112 -9.92 15.70 2.19
C PRO A 112 -10.21 14.50 3.10
N ALA A 113 -11.35 13.83 2.90
CA ALA A 113 -11.73 12.65 3.66
C ALA A 113 -10.73 11.48 3.49
N VAL A 114 -10.20 11.26 2.27
CA VAL A 114 -9.14 10.26 2.05
C VAL A 114 -7.85 10.69 2.74
N LEU A 115 -7.49 11.99 2.65
CA LEU A 115 -6.24 12.51 3.18
C LEU A 115 -6.14 12.44 4.71
N THR A 116 -7.26 12.58 5.42
CA THR A 116 -7.31 12.48 6.90
C THR A 116 -6.72 11.17 7.42
N HIS A 117 -6.85 10.06 6.68
CA HIS A 117 -6.26 8.76 7.07
C HIS A 117 -4.72 8.76 7.05
N PHE A 118 -4.09 9.71 6.37
CA PHE A 118 -2.64 9.85 6.23
C PHE A 118 -2.06 10.96 7.12
N GLU A 119 -2.88 11.69 7.85
CA GLU A 119 -2.44 12.79 8.74
C GLU A 119 -1.96 12.30 10.11
N HIS A 120 -2.29 11.06 10.48
CA HIS A 120 -1.90 10.50 11.77
C HIS A 120 -0.38 10.42 11.94
N PRO A 121 0.12 10.51 13.18
CA PRO A 121 1.53 10.33 13.49
C PRO A 121 1.96 8.85 13.50
N TRP A 122 1.22 7.99 12.81
CA TRP A 122 1.53 6.58 12.62
C TRP A 122 1.04 6.08 11.25
N GLU A 123 1.67 5.03 10.75
CA GLU A 123 1.24 4.29 9.55
C GLU A 123 0.64 2.93 9.93
N VAL A 124 -0.37 2.50 9.18
CA VAL A 124 -1.00 1.19 9.37
C VAL A 124 -0.39 0.17 8.42
N PHE A 125 0.02 -0.97 8.96
CA PHE A 125 0.44 -2.12 8.18
C PHE A 125 -0.33 -3.38 8.60
N LEU A 126 -0.53 -4.27 7.65
CA LEU A 126 -1.18 -5.56 7.81
C LEU A 126 -0.19 -6.64 7.43
N GLU A 127 -0.05 -7.66 8.27
CA GLU A 127 0.82 -8.80 8.01
C GLU A 127 0.00 -10.06 8.01
N ALA A 128 0.09 -10.87 6.95
CA ALA A 128 -0.64 -12.12 6.85
C ALA A 128 -0.25 -13.06 8.01
N LEU A 129 -1.25 -13.53 8.75
CA LEU A 129 -1.04 -14.59 9.72
C LEU A 129 -0.92 -15.93 8.96
N PRO A 130 -0.08 -16.85 9.43
CA PRO A 130 -0.08 -18.21 8.92
C PRO A 130 -1.48 -18.78 9.05
N SER A 131 -2.02 -19.39 7.99
CA SER A 131 -3.25 -20.17 8.09
C SER A 131 -3.01 -21.29 9.09
N VAL A 132 -3.80 -21.34 10.16
CA VAL A 132 -3.85 -22.50 11.06
C VAL A 132 -4.29 -23.70 10.21
N PRO A 133 -3.57 -24.84 10.24
CA PRO A 133 -3.96 -26.05 9.52
C PRO A 133 -5.37 -26.52 9.86
#